data_AF-A0A352B3E5-F1
#
_entry.id   AF-A0A352B3E5-F1
#
_cell.length_a   1.000
_cell.length_b   1.000
_cell.length_c   1.000
_cell.angle_alpha   90.00
_cell.angle_beta   90.00
_cell.angle_gamma   90.00
#
_symmetry.space_group_name_H-M   'P 1'
#
loop_
_entity.id
_entity.type
_entity.pdbx_description
1 polymer ?
#
loop_
_entity_poly.entity_id
_entity_poly.type
_entity_poly.pdbx_seq_one_letter_code
_entity_poly.pdbx_strand_id
1 'polypeptide(L)'
;MTIRLGLLALLLFFHALRPATTAAQEVPTCEPLFASAPVIDAIEVVHRPPLGDADRLGPLKVATVNRLHATTQPGVIERELLFHRGERLEAERLRDTLRHLRALGTLRHEEIRCTPLADHRVRVEVVAQDAWAIEPILDLQVVDAGTAWTVGVRDTNLGGRGKQLAATYANRFGDPQVALRYLDPRLLGSWWQGSVEAADTGGGESGTLVFGRPFYSLETPWGASLSLAHQRGDEARVDEGV
;
A
#
# COMPACT_ATOMS: atom_id res chain seq x y z
N MET A 1 16.50 -32.86 -20.89
CA MET A 1 17.01 -32.74 -19.50
C MET A 1 18.05 -31.63 -19.47
N THR A 2 17.65 -30.40 -19.12
CA THR A 2 18.50 -29.24 -18.69
C THR A 2 17.65 -27.95 -18.64
N ILE A 3 16.58 -27.93 -17.83
CA ILE A 3 15.97 -26.69 -17.35
C ILE A 3 15.80 -26.84 -15.84
N ARG A 4 16.92 -27.00 -15.14
CA ARG A 4 17.00 -27.00 -13.69
C ARG A 4 18.27 -26.25 -13.34
N LEU A 5 18.19 -24.92 -13.22
CA LEU A 5 19.07 -24.10 -12.36
C LEU A 5 18.83 -22.58 -12.46
N GLY A 6 17.93 -22.09 -13.34
CA GLY A 6 17.67 -20.65 -13.46
C GLY A 6 16.67 -20.06 -12.46
N LEU A 7 15.67 -20.84 -12.04
CA LEU A 7 14.55 -20.33 -11.22
C LEU A 7 14.88 -20.24 -9.72
N LEU A 8 15.89 -20.97 -9.25
CA LEU A 8 16.27 -21.00 -7.83
C LEU A 8 17.07 -19.76 -7.39
N ALA A 9 17.77 -19.10 -8.31
CA ALA A 9 18.60 -17.93 -7.99
C ALA A 9 17.78 -16.64 -7.82
N LEU A 10 16.63 -16.52 -8.50
CA LEU A 10 15.74 -15.36 -8.34
C LEU A 10 14.93 -15.42 -7.03
N LEU A 11 14.63 -16.64 -6.54
CA LEU A 11 13.97 -16.87 -5.25
C LEU A 11 14.87 -16.57 -4.04
N LEU A 12 16.18 -16.69 -4.19
CA LEU A 12 17.15 -16.50 -3.10
C LEU A 12 17.53 -15.03 -2.85
N PHE A 13 17.38 -14.14 -3.85
CA PHE A 13 17.65 -12.70 -3.64
C PHE A 13 16.49 -11.99 -2.92
N PHE A 14 15.24 -12.44 -3.14
CA PHE A 14 14.05 -11.86 -2.48
C PHE A 14 13.80 -12.37 -1.05
N HIS A 15 14.36 -13.53 -0.66
CA HIS A 15 14.30 -14.00 0.74
C HIS A 15 15.06 -13.09 1.72
N ALA A 16 15.97 -12.24 1.24
CA ALA A 16 16.74 -11.32 2.07
C ALA A 16 16.01 -10.00 2.39
N LEU A 17 14.84 -9.77 1.80
CA LEU A 17 13.96 -8.62 2.04
C LEU A 17 12.67 -9.06 2.74
N ARG A 18 12.73 -10.05 3.64
CA ARG A 18 11.67 -10.17 4.64
C ARG A 18 11.71 -8.88 5.46
N PRO A 19 10.70 -8.00 5.38
CA PRO A 19 10.68 -6.85 6.26
C PRO A 19 10.75 -7.39 7.68
N ALA A 20 11.68 -6.90 8.48
CA ALA A 20 11.61 -7.12 9.91
C ALA A 20 10.22 -6.63 10.32
N THR A 21 9.36 -7.56 10.74
CA THR A 21 8.06 -7.23 11.32
C THR A 21 8.37 -6.58 12.66
N THR A 22 8.69 -5.29 12.63
CA THR A 22 8.67 -4.47 13.84
C THR A 22 7.24 -4.51 14.33
N ALA A 23 7.04 -4.96 15.57
CA ALA A 23 5.72 -5.04 16.17
C ALA A 23 5.01 -3.70 15.98
N ALA A 24 3.87 -3.73 15.30
CA ALA A 24 3.04 -2.55 15.12
C ALA A 24 2.66 -2.02 16.50
N GLN A 25 2.79 -0.70 16.69
CA GLN A 25 2.42 -0.11 17.96
C GLN A 25 0.89 -0.19 18.12
N GLU A 26 0.45 -0.97 19.10
CA GLU A 26 -0.97 -1.15 19.42
C GLU A 26 -1.46 -0.08 20.42
N VAL A 27 -0.55 0.46 21.25
CA VAL A 27 -0.84 1.49 22.26
C VAL A 27 0.07 2.71 22.06
N PRO A 28 -0.47 3.92 21.84
CA PRO A 28 0.32 5.15 21.74
C PRO A 28 1.16 5.35 23.01
N THR A 29 2.40 5.84 22.91
CA THR A 29 3.24 6.14 24.10
C THR A 29 2.68 7.28 24.96
N CYS A 30 1.57 7.88 24.52
CA CYS A 30 0.81 8.95 25.13
C CYS A 30 -0.10 8.52 26.30
N GLU A 31 -0.19 7.22 26.60
CA GLU A 31 -1.15 6.67 27.57
C GLU A 31 -1.22 7.40 28.92
N PRO A 32 -0.08 7.76 29.56
CA PRO A 32 -0.11 8.49 30.83
C PRO A 32 -0.78 9.87 30.76
N LEU A 33 -0.88 10.46 29.57
CA LEU A 33 -1.40 11.82 29.35
C LEU A 33 -2.91 11.83 29.08
N PHE A 34 -3.55 10.69 28.84
CA PHE A 34 -4.97 10.65 28.48
C PHE A 34 -5.88 11.11 29.62
N ALA A 35 -5.49 10.84 30.88
CA ALA A 35 -6.27 11.27 32.04
C ALA A 35 -6.34 12.80 32.20
N SER A 36 -5.30 13.51 31.81
CA SER A 36 -5.24 14.98 31.90
C SER A 36 -5.69 15.70 30.62
N ALA A 37 -5.86 14.96 29.52
CA ALA A 37 -6.31 15.45 28.22
C ALA A 37 -5.69 16.81 27.83
N PRO A 38 -4.33 16.92 27.80
CA PRO A 38 -3.64 18.18 27.52
C PRO A 38 -3.94 18.69 26.12
N VAL A 39 -3.71 19.99 25.90
CA VAL A 39 -3.92 20.61 24.58
C VAL A 39 -2.71 20.33 23.69
N ILE A 40 -2.96 19.92 22.45
CA ILE A 40 -1.94 19.67 21.44
C ILE A 40 -1.33 21.00 20.99
N ASP A 41 -0.08 21.27 21.36
CA ASP A 41 0.63 22.51 21.03
C ASP A 41 1.26 22.48 19.64
N ALA A 42 1.79 21.32 19.27
CA ALA A 42 2.48 21.10 18.00
C ALA A 42 2.35 19.63 17.57
N ILE A 43 2.30 19.43 16.25
CA ILE A 43 2.32 18.13 15.59
C ILE A 43 3.52 18.13 14.65
N GLU A 44 4.38 17.13 14.78
CA GLU A 44 5.57 16.97 13.94
C GLU A 44 5.52 15.61 13.24
N VAL A 45 5.62 15.61 11.91
CA VAL A 45 5.69 14.38 11.12
C VAL A 45 7.15 14.08 10.83
N VAL A 46 7.67 13.01 11.44
CA VAL A 46 9.05 12.55 11.25
C VAL A 46 9.06 11.41 10.24
N HIS A 47 9.54 11.71 9.04
CA HIS A 47 9.58 10.74 7.95
C HIS A 47 10.93 10.01 7.91
N ARG A 48 10.89 8.68 7.79
CA ARG A 48 12.08 7.82 7.75
C ARG A 48 12.14 6.99 6.46
N PRO A 49 13.35 6.77 5.92
CA PRO A 49 13.54 5.98 4.69
C PRO A 49 13.19 4.49 4.85
N PRO A 50 13.00 3.77 3.74
CA PRO A 50 12.64 2.35 3.69
C PRO A 50 13.72 1.40 4.22
N LEU A 51 14.97 1.83 4.28
CA LEU A 51 16.05 1.12 4.95
C LEU A 51 16.81 2.08 5.88
N GLY A 52 17.15 1.62 7.08
CA GLY A 52 17.91 2.35 8.08
C GLY A 52 19.03 1.51 8.70
N ASP A 53 19.64 2.03 9.76
CA ASP A 53 20.85 1.43 10.38
C ASP A 53 20.60 0.04 11.00
N ALA A 54 19.34 -0.28 11.31
CA ALA A 54 18.94 -1.59 11.82
C ALA A 54 18.93 -2.68 10.73
N ASP A 55 18.92 -2.30 9.45
CA ASP A 55 18.91 -3.24 8.33
C ASP A 55 20.32 -3.81 8.09
N ARG A 56 20.44 -5.14 7.98
CA ARG A 56 21.73 -5.87 7.85
C ARG A 56 22.36 -5.76 6.45
N LEU A 57 22.35 -4.58 5.86
CA LEU A 57 22.91 -4.29 4.54
C LEU A 57 24.10 -3.33 4.66
N GLY A 58 25.09 -3.48 3.76
CA GLY A 58 26.22 -2.55 3.71
C GLY A 58 25.77 -1.14 3.29
N PRO A 59 26.47 -0.07 3.72
CA PRO A 59 26.03 1.32 3.57
C PRO A 59 25.77 1.73 2.11
N LEU A 60 26.59 1.23 1.16
CA LEU A 60 26.42 1.50 -0.26
C LEU A 60 25.10 0.91 -0.82
N LYS A 61 24.69 -0.27 -0.34
CA LYS A 61 23.44 -0.92 -0.76
C LYS A 61 22.24 -0.17 -0.21
N VAL A 62 22.27 0.22 1.07
CA VAL A 62 21.24 1.04 1.70
C VAL A 62 21.06 2.36 0.94
N ALA A 63 22.16 3.07 0.66
CA ALA A 63 22.10 4.33 -0.08
C ALA A 63 21.52 4.16 -1.51
N THR A 64 21.89 3.07 -2.20
CA THR A 64 21.39 2.80 -3.56
C THR A 64 19.89 2.52 -3.56
N VAL A 65 19.43 1.66 -2.64
CA VAL A 65 18.00 1.34 -2.50
C VAL A 65 17.23 2.60 -2.11
N ASN A 66 17.65 3.33 -1.08
CA ASN A 66 16.98 4.57 -0.65
C ASN A 66 16.91 5.63 -1.76
N ARG A 67 17.89 5.69 -2.68
CA ARG A 67 17.85 6.60 -3.83
C ARG A 67 16.82 6.20 -4.88
N LEU A 68 16.54 4.91 -5.02
CA LEU A 68 15.55 4.38 -5.97
C LEU A 68 14.13 4.39 -5.40
N HIS A 69 13.97 4.61 -4.09
CA HIS A 69 12.68 4.68 -3.43
C HIS A 69 12.00 6.04 -3.62
N ALA A 70 10.72 6.02 -3.97
CA ALA A 70 9.88 7.21 -3.95
C ALA A 70 9.42 7.48 -2.51
N THR A 71 10.01 8.50 -1.89
CA THR A 71 9.68 8.96 -0.54
C THR A 71 8.22 9.43 -0.48
N THR A 72 7.44 8.91 0.47
CA THR A 72 6.06 9.36 0.70
C THR A 72 6.01 10.86 0.99
N GLN A 73 5.11 11.58 0.31
CA GLN A 73 4.95 13.01 0.51
C GLN A 73 4.34 13.32 1.88
N PRO A 74 4.75 14.39 2.57
CA PRO A 74 4.21 14.74 3.90
C PRO A 74 2.68 14.85 3.92
N GLY A 75 2.09 15.46 2.89
CA GLY A 75 0.63 15.59 2.76
C GLY A 75 -0.13 14.26 2.64
N VAL A 76 0.55 13.14 2.33
CA VAL A 76 -0.03 11.80 2.39
C VAL A 76 -0.20 11.32 3.82
N ILE A 77 0.73 11.67 4.71
CA ILE A 77 0.69 11.30 6.13
C ILE A 77 -0.22 12.25 6.89
N GLU A 78 -0.09 13.55 6.64
CA GLU A 78 -0.83 14.61 7.35
C GLU A 78 -2.36 14.48 7.20
N ARG A 79 -2.84 14.09 6.02
CA ARG A 79 -4.28 13.91 5.78
C ARG A 79 -4.91 12.75 6.55
N GLU A 80 -4.09 11.83 7.07
CA GLU A 80 -4.55 10.67 7.84
C GLU A 80 -4.68 10.98 9.33
N LEU A 81 -4.15 12.13 9.77
CA LEU A 81 -4.22 12.57 11.16
C LEU A 81 -5.64 13.04 11.50
N LEU A 82 -6.24 12.44 12.52
CA LEU A 82 -7.59 12.78 12.99
C LEU A 82 -7.62 13.80 14.12
N PHE A 83 -6.47 14.45 14.37
CA PHE A 83 -6.30 15.43 15.41
C PHE A 83 -5.50 16.61 14.90
N HIS A 84 -5.74 17.77 15.47
CA HIS A 84 -5.17 19.04 15.05
C HIS A 84 -4.59 19.79 16.25
N ARG A 85 -3.68 20.72 15.95
CA ARG A 85 -3.17 21.67 16.93
C ARG A 85 -4.34 22.43 17.59
N GLY A 86 -4.28 22.56 18.91
CA GLY A 86 -5.30 23.24 19.72
C GLY A 86 -6.41 22.33 20.23
N GLU A 87 -6.52 21.09 19.73
CA GLU A 87 -7.47 20.11 20.25
C GLU A 87 -6.94 19.45 21.53
N ARG A 88 -7.85 18.84 22.30
CA ARG A 88 -7.47 18.01 23.44
C ARG A 88 -6.95 16.66 22.95
N LEU A 89 -5.96 16.13 23.65
CA LEU A 89 -5.43 14.81 23.37
C LEU A 89 -6.47 13.73 23.70
N GLU A 90 -6.90 12.99 22.68
CA GLU A 90 -7.88 11.92 22.80
C GLU A 90 -7.27 10.58 22.35
N ALA A 91 -7.37 9.56 23.21
CA ALA A 91 -6.78 8.24 22.94
C ALA A 91 -7.35 7.59 21.67
N GLU A 92 -8.65 7.73 21.45
CA GLU A 92 -9.35 7.12 20.31
C GLU A 92 -8.89 7.72 18.98
N ARG A 93 -8.78 9.05 18.88
CA ARG A 93 -8.26 9.73 17.68
C ARG A 93 -6.83 9.29 17.34
N LEU A 94 -5.97 9.09 18.33
CA LEU A 94 -4.60 8.59 18.08
C LEU A 94 -4.61 7.14 17.57
N ARG A 95 -5.43 6.26 18.17
CA ARG A 95 -5.56 4.86 17.74
C ARG A 95 -6.13 4.74 16.32
N ASP A 96 -7.14 5.55 16.02
CA ASP A 96 -7.76 5.59 14.70
C ASP A 96 -6.83 6.20 13.66
N THR A 97 -6.05 7.22 14.01
CA THR A 97 -4.98 7.75 13.16
C THR A 97 -3.96 6.66 12.81
N LEU A 98 -3.46 5.89 13.79
CA LEU A 98 -2.56 4.77 13.53
C LEU A 98 -3.21 3.72 12.60
N ARG A 99 -4.51 3.45 12.77
CA ARG A 99 -5.25 2.56 11.86
C ARG A 99 -5.30 3.11 10.43
N HIS A 100 -5.54 4.41 10.27
CA HIS A 100 -5.55 5.06 8.95
C HIS A 100 -4.17 5.08 8.29
N LEU A 101 -3.12 5.36 9.05
CA LEU A 101 -1.73 5.30 8.57
C LEU A 101 -1.37 3.88 8.09
N ARG A 102 -1.79 2.83 8.82
CA ARG A 102 -1.62 1.44 8.37
C ARG A 102 -2.39 1.13 7.09
N ALA A 103 -3.62 1.66 6.97
CA ALA A 103 -4.46 1.45 5.80
C ALA A 103 -3.88 2.05 4.50
N LEU A 104 -2.90 2.96 4.59
CA LEU A 104 -2.15 3.46 3.43
C LEU A 104 -1.37 2.34 2.72
N GLY A 105 -0.87 1.34 3.46
CA GLY A 105 -0.03 0.26 2.92
C GLY A 105 1.36 0.70 2.44
N THR A 106 1.70 1.99 2.49
CA THR A 106 3.00 2.53 2.07
C THR A 106 4.03 2.60 3.20
N LEU A 107 3.62 2.33 4.44
CA LEU A 107 4.46 2.40 5.63
C LEU A 107 4.75 0.99 6.13
N ARG A 108 6.00 0.75 6.54
CA ARG A 108 6.38 -0.49 7.24
C ARG A 108 6.35 -0.36 8.75
N HIS A 109 6.40 0.88 9.24
CA HIS A 109 6.32 1.18 10.66
C HIS A 109 5.77 2.59 10.88
N GLU A 110 4.86 2.69 11.82
CA GLU A 110 4.21 3.91 12.25
C GLU A 110 4.14 3.96 13.77
N GLU A 111 4.44 5.12 14.34
CA GLU A 111 4.45 5.33 15.78
C GLU A 111 3.99 6.75 16.11
N ILE A 112 3.24 6.91 17.20
CA ILE A 112 2.90 8.22 17.76
C ILE A 112 3.57 8.36 19.12
N ARG A 113 4.32 9.45 19.27
CA ARG A 113 4.99 9.84 20.51
C ARG A 113 4.45 11.14 21.06
N CYS A 114 4.30 11.19 22.37
CA CYS A 114 3.89 12.40 23.07
C CYS A 114 4.97 12.88 24.02
N THR A 115 5.35 14.14 23.90
CA THR A 115 6.23 14.83 24.83
C THR A 115 5.43 15.87 25.61
N PRO A 116 5.22 15.71 26.92
CA PRO A 116 4.53 16.71 27.72
C PRO A 116 5.31 18.03 27.75
N LEU A 117 4.59 19.13 27.73
CA LEU A 117 5.10 20.50 27.83
C LEU A 117 4.55 21.18 29.09
N ALA A 118 5.02 22.39 29.37
CA ALA A 118 4.43 23.24 30.41
C ALA A 118 2.96 23.60 30.08
N ASP A 119 2.24 24.12 31.06
CA ASP A 119 0.88 24.66 30.91
C ASP A 119 -0.16 23.66 30.36
N HIS A 120 -0.09 22.40 30.80
CA HIS A 120 -1.00 21.34 30.34
C HIS A 120 -1.03 21.17 28.81
N ARG A 121 0.13 21.32 28.17
CA ARG A 121 0.28 21.15 26.73
C ARG A 121 1.11 19.91 26.38
N VAL A 122 0.99 19.46 25.14
CA VAL A 122 1.73 18.29 24.63
C VAL A 122 2.20 18.54 23.20
N ARG A 123 3.42 18.09 22.88
CA ARG A 123 3.90 17.93 21.50
C ARG A 123 3.67 16.50 21.06
N VAL A 124 3.08 16.32 19.88
CA VAL A 124 2.84 15.01 19.27
C VAL A 124 3.80 14.83 18.09
N GLU A 125 4.60 13.77 18.12
CA GLU A 125 5.47 13.34 17.03
C GLU A 125 4.84 12.11 16.36
N VAL A 126 4.60 12.19 15.05
CA VAL A 126 4.11 11.09 14.22
C VAL A 126 5.31 10.58 13.42
N VAL A 127 5.84 9.43 13.81
CA VAL A 127 6.92 8.75 13.10
C VAL A 127 6.31 7.90 12.01
N ALA A 128 6.65 8.19 10.77
CA ALA A 128 6.23 7.41 9.61
C ALA A 128 7.46 6.89 8.89
N GLN A 129 7.59 5.58 8.79
CA GLN A 129 8.71 4.92 8.16
C GLN A 129 8.23 4.14 6.94
N ASP A 130 8.70 4.55 5.77
CA ASP A 130 8.25 4.00 4.48
C ASP A 130 8.54 2.51 4.35
N ALA A 131 7.68 1.81 3.63
CA ALA A 131 7.98 0.51 3.05
C ALA A 131 8.64 0.69 1.68
N TRP A 132 9.35 -0.32 1.20
CA TRP A 132 9.79 -0.37 -0.19
C TRP A 132 8.58 -0.51 -1.12
N ALA A 133 8.42 0.40 -2.08
CA ALA A 133 7.17 0.50 -2.86
C ALA A 133 7.11 -0.41 -4.10
N ILE A 134 8.23 -0.89 -4.63
CA ILE A 134 8.26 -1.70 -5.86
C ILE A 134 8.21 -3.20 -5.53
N GLU A 135 7.09 -3.83 -5.87
CA GLU A 135 6.78 -5.22 -5.56
C GLU A 135 6.70 -6.07 -6.84
N PRO A 136 7.38 -7.23 -6.90
CA PRO A 136 7.13 -8.20 -7.95
C PRO A 136 5.79 -8.92 -7.72
N ILE A 137 5.07 -9.20 -8.80
CA ILE A 137 3.87 -10.05 -8.79
C ILE A 137 4.26 -11.39 -9.41
N LEU A 138 4.03 -12.48 -8.69
CA LEU A 138 4.22 -13.84 -9.16
C LEU A 138 3.05 -14.68 -8.65
N ASP A 139 2.31 -15.32 -9.55
CA ASP A 139 1.19 -16.18 -9.24
C ASP A 139 1.21 -17.44 -10.12
N LEU A 140 0.89 -18.60 -9.54
CA LEU A 140 0.83 -19.88 -10.24
C LEU A 140 -0.37 -20.68 -9.72
N GLN A 141 -1.26 -21.02 -10.62
CA GLN A 141 -2.44 -21.84 -10.36
C GLN A 141 -2.41 -23.08 -11.26
N VAL A 142 -2.55 -24.26 -10.66
CA VAL A 142 -2.62 -25.54 -11.39
C VAL A 142 -3.94 -26.21 -11.02
N VAL A 143 -4.74 -26.52 -12.02
CA VAL A 143 -6.01 -27.26 -11.89
C VAL A 143 -6.09 -28.30 -13.00
N ASP A 144 -7.07 -29.20 -12.94
CA ASP A 144 -7.23 -30.27 -13.95
C ASP A 144 -7.43 -29.71 -15.38
N ALA A 145 -8.04 -28.52 -15.50
CA ALA A 145 -8.25 -27.82 -16.76
C ALA A 145 -6.98 -27.17 -17.36
N GLY A 146 -5.86 -27.14 -16.62
CA GLY A 146 -4.57 -26.63 -17.09
C GLY A 146 -3.83 -25.79 -16.06
N THR A 147 -2.85 -25.03 -16.55
CA THR A 147 -2.01 -24.13 -15.74
C THR A 147 -2.31 -22.68 -16.08
N ALA A 148 -2.44 -21.85 -15.06
CA ALA A 148 -2.46 -20.40 -15.18
C ALA A 148 -1.29 -19.80 -14.38
N TRP A 149 -0.68 -18.74 -14.91
CA TRP A 149 0.41 -18.04 -14.23
C TRP A 149 0.35 -16.54 -14.52
N THR A 150 0.85 -15.74 -13.59
CA THR A 150 0.99 -14.29 -13.73
C THR A 150 2.38 -13.84 -13.28
N VAL A 151 2.98 -12.94 -14.05
CA VAL A 151 4.16 -12.18 -13.66
C VAL A 151 3.88 -10.69 -13.80
N GLY A 152 4.49 -9.86 -12.98
CA GLY A 152 4.30 -8.42 -13.10
C GLY A 152 5.10 -7.63 -12.09
N VAL A 153 4.84 -6.33 -12.09
CA VAL A 153 5.41 -5.38 -11.15
C VAL A 153 4.31 -4.44 -10.68
N ARG A 154 4.38 -4.06 -9.42
CA ARG A 154 3.52 -3.05 -8.80
C ARG A 154 4.37 -2.01 -8.10
N ASP A 155 4.05 -0.75 -8.30
CA ASP A 155 4.46 0.35 -7.42
C ASP A 155 3.29 0.65 -6.48
N THR A 156 3.48 0.55 -5.16
CA THR A 156 2.45 0.83 -4.16
C THR A 156 2.45 2.28 -3.66
N ASN A 157 3.43 3.09 -4.07
CA ASN A 157 3.58 4.49 -3.67
C ASN A 157 4.04 5.35 -4.86
N LEU A 158 3.29 5.29 -5.96
CA LEU A 158 3.64 5.93 -7.23
C LEU A 158 4.00 7.41 -7.04
N GLY A 159 5.29 7.71 -7.20
CA GLY A 159 5.86 9.05 -7.03
C GLY A 159 5.68 9.65 -5.62
N GLY A 160 5.54 8.82 -4.58
CA GLY A 160 5.37 9.24 -3.20
C GLY A 160 3.95 9.64 -2.82
N ARG A 161 2.94 9.34 -3.65
CA ARG A 161 1.57 9.89 -3.49
C ARG A 161 0.58 8.97 -2.80
N GLY A 162 0.99 7.76 -2.39
CA GLY A 162 0.10 6.72 -1.86
C GLY A 162 -0.83 6.12 -2.92
N LYS A 163 -0.42 6.16 -4.20
CA LYS A 163 -1.16 5.64 -5.35
C LYS A 163 -0.49 4.37 -5.83
N GLN A 164 -1.26 3.46 -6.43
CA GLN A 164 -0.70 2.20 -6.93
C GLN A 164 -0.79 2.12 -8.45
N LEU A 165 0.26 1.57 -9.06
CA LEU A 165 0.29 1.23 -10.48
C LEU A 165 0.83 -0.19 -10.62
N ALA A 166 0.12 -1.04 -11.34
CA ALA A 166 0.55 -2.41 -11.61
C ALA A 166 0.49 -2.70 -13.10
N ALA A 167 1.53 -3.38 -13.60
CA ALA A 167 1.56 -3.95 -14.94
C ALA A 167 1.79 -5.46 -14.81
N THR A 168 0.93 -6.25 -15.44
CA THR A 168 0.99 -7.72 -15.37
C THR A 168 0.93 -8.35 -16.75
N TYR A 169 1.66 -9.44 -16.90
CA TYR A 169 1.53 -10.38 -18.01
C TYR A 169 1.15 -11.74 -17.43
N ALA A 170 0.09 -12.34 -17.97
CA ALA A 170 -0.43 -13.60 -17.51
C ALA A 170 -0.69 -14.54 -18.69
N ASN A 171 -0.74 -15.83 -18.39
CA ASN A 171 -1.35 -16.82 -19.25
C ASN A 171 -2.40 -17.54 -18.41
N ARG A 172 -3.66 -17.47 -18.81
CA ARG A 172 -4.76 -18.16 -18.15
C ARG A 172 -5.21 -19.34 -19.00
N PHE A 173 -4.74 -20.54 -18.66
CA PHE A 173 -5.15 -21.78 -19.33
C PHE A 173 -4.96 -21.74 -20.86
N GLY A 174 -3.89 -21.12 -21.32
CA GLY A 174 -3.59 -20.95 -22.75
C GLY A 174 -3.91 -19.56 -23.30
N ASP A 175 -4.72 -18.75 -22.62
CA ASP A 175 -5.09 -17.40 -23.06
C ASP A 175 -4.11 -16.35 -22.48
N PRO A 176 -3.25 -15.70 -23.30
CA PRO A 176 -2.36 -14.65 -22.83
C PRO A 176 -3.15 -13.39 -22.45
N GLN A 177 -2.71 -12.69 -21.41
CA GLN A 177 -3.32 -11.44 -20.95
C GLN A 177 -2.24 -10.43 -20.54
N VAL A 178 -2.36 -9.19 -21.01
CA VAL A 178 -1.60 -8.03 -20.51
C VAL A 178 -2.58 -7.12 -19.80
N ALA A 179 -2.26 -6.66 -18.60
CA ALA A 179 -3.11 -5.71 -17.88
C ALA A 179 -2.32 -4.57 -17.26
N LEU A 180 -2.92 -3.40 -17.24
CA LEU A 180 -2.46 -2.21 -16.53
C LEU A 180 -3.55 -1.79 -15.54
N ARG A 181 -3.19 -1.62 -14.28
CA ARG A 181 -4.10 -1.23 -13.21
C ARG A 181 -3.56 -0.02 -12.45
N TYR A 182 -4.40 1.00 -12.27
CA TYR A 182 -4.13 2.15 -11.41
C TYR A 182 -5.17 2.20 -10.28
N LEU A 183 -4.71 2.49 -9.06
CA LEU A 183 -5.55 2.63 -7.86
C LEU A 183 -5.15 3.89 -7.09
N ASP A 184 -6.17 4.66 -6.72
CA ASP A 184 -6.07 5.79 -5.81
C ASP A 184 -6.94 5.52 -4.56
N PRO A 185 -6.35 5.12 -3.42
CA PRO A 185 -7.08 4.86 -2.18
C PRO A 185 -7.71 6.11 -1.56
N ARG A 186 -7.20 7.29 -1.93
CA ARG A 186 -7.63 8.62 -1.44
C ARG A 186 -7.80 9.55 -2.63
N LEU A 187 -8.77 9.24 -3.49
CA LEU A 187 -9.05 10.01 -4.70
C LEU A 187 -9.21 11.48 -4.36
N LEU A 188 -8.31 12.29 -4.93
CA LEU A 188 -8.21 13.74 -4.68
C LEU A 188 -8.09 14.11 -3.17
N GLY A 189 -7.51 13.23 -2.35
CA GLY A 189 -7.35 13.43 -0.91
C GLY A 189 -8.60 13.19 -0.07
N SER A 190 -9.67 12.66 -0.66
CA SER A 190 -10.92 12.38 0.05
C SER A 190 -10.99 10.95 0.59
N TRP A 191 -12.08 10.61 1.29
CA TRP A 191 -12.42 9.23 1.69
C TRP A 191 -12.97 8.38 0.54
N TRP A 192 -13.00 8.91 -0.68
CA TRP A 192 -13.33 8.14 -1.87
C TRP A 192 -12.08 7.46 -2.42
N GLN A 193 -12.26 6.26 -2.96
CA GLN A 193 -11.25 5.50 -3.69
C GLN A 193 -11.69 5.31 -5.13
N GLY A 194 -10.73 5.20 -6.03
CA GLY A 194 -10.98 4.94 -7.44
C GLY A 194 -9.92 4.00 -8.01
N SER A 195 -10.33 3.08 -8.89
CA SER A 195 -9.40 2.27 -9.67
C SER A 195 -9.83 2.14 -11.11
N VAL A 196 -8.86 2.08 -12.00
CA VAL A 196 -9.04 1.73 -13.41
C VAL A 196 -8.15 0.54 -13.73
N GLU A 197 -8.70 -0.41 -14.46
CA GLU A 197 -7.97 -1.52 -15.04
C GLU A 197 -8.31 -1.61 -16.52
N ALA A 198 -7.29 -1.82 -17.35
CA ALA A 198 -7.44 -2.16 -18.75
C ALA A 198 -6.63 -3.43 -19.02
N ALA A 199 -7.21 -4.37 -19.72
CA ALA A 199 -6.55 -5.61 -20.08
C ALA A 199 -6.85 -6.01 -21.53
N ASP A 200 -5.80 -6.48 -22.20
CA ASP A 200 -5.84 -7.10 -23.51
C ASP A 200 -5.62 -8.61 -23.32
N THR A 201 -6.52 -9.43 -23.84
CA THR A 201 -6.48 -10.89 -23.79
C THR A 201 -6.42 -11.47 -25.20
N GLY A 202 -5.97 -12.71 -25.34
CA GLY A 202 -5.98 -13.39 -26.64
C GLY A 202 -7.37 -13.53 -27.25
N GLY A 203 -8.44 -13.39 -26.46
CA GLY A 203 -9.84 -13.38 -26.90
C GLY A 203 -10.51 -12.00 -26.99
N GLY A 204 -9.82 -10.89 -26.71
CA GLY A 204 -10.37 -9.54 -26.81
C GLY A 204 -9.90 -8.56 -25.72
N GLU A 205 -10.63 -7.48 -25.51
CA GLU A 205 -10.27 -6.42 -24.55
C GLU A 205 -11.27 -6.35 -23.39
N SER A 206 -10.79 -5.94 -22.22
CA SER A 206 -11.62 -5.65 -21.06
C SER A 206 -11.13 -4.43 -20.30
N GLY A 207 -12.07 -3.75 -19.64
CA GLY A 207 -11.79 -2.60 -18.81
C GLY A 207 -12.72 -2.55 -17.62
N THR A 208 -12.19 -2.17 -16.46
CA THR A 208 -12.98 -2.01 -15.24
C THR A 208 -12.68 -0.66 -14.60
N LEU A 209 -13.74 0.08 -14.25
CA LEU A 209 -13.68 1.29 -13.46
C LEU A 209 -14.44 1.04 -12.16
N VAL A 210 -13.77 1.27 -11.03
CA VAL A 210 -14.38 1.19 -9.70
C VAL A 210 -14.22 2.55 -9.03
N PHE A 211 -15.30 3.05 -8.45
CA PHE A 211 -15.30 4.27 -7.65
C PHE A 211 -16.18 4.06 -6.43
N GLY A 212 -15.71 4.42 -5.24
CA GLY A 212 -16.50 4.17 -4.04
C GLY A 212 -15.96 4.84 -2.79
N ARG A 213 -16.76 4.83 -1.73
CA ARG A 213 -16.41 5.26 -0.38
C ARG A 213 -16.56 4.06 0.54
N PRO A 214 -15.45 3.51 1.08
CA PRO A 214 -15.51 2.37 1.98
C PRO A 214 -15.96 2.78 3.39
N PHE A 215 -16.28 1.79 4.22
CA PHE A 215 -16.35 1.96 5.67
C PHE A 215 -14.93 1.99 6.23
N TYR A 216 -14.39 3.18 6.48
CA TYR A 216 -13.00 3.35 6.97
C TYR A 216 -12.91 3.38 8.51
N SER A 217 -14.03 3.56 9.21
CA SER A 217 -14.15 3.47 10.67
C SER A 217 -15.46 2.78 11.05
N LEU A 218 -15.51 2.22 12.27
CA LEU A 218 -16.73 1.66 12.88
C LEU A 218 -17.84 2.71 13.00
N GLU A 219 -17.48 3.99 13.03
CA GLU A 219 -18.43 5.11 13.15
C GLU A 219 -18.90 5.63 11.78
N THR A 220 -18.39 5.09 10.67
CA THR A 220 -18.77 5.54 9.34
C THR A 220 -20.20 5.09 9.03
N PRO A 221 -21.18 6.01 8.89
CA PRO A 221 -22.60 5.64 8.90
C PRO A 221 -23.08 4.97 7.60
N TRP A 222 -22.35 5.14 6.49
CA TRP A 222 -22.70 4.57 5.19
C TRP A 222 -21.45 4.35 4.33
N GLY A 223 -21.58 3.52 3.30
CA GLY A 223 -20.58 3.30 2.26
C GLY A 223 -21.28 3.11 0.91
N ALA A 224 -20.57 3.37 -0.17
CA ALA A 224 -21.12 3.22 -1.52
C ALA A 224 -20.01 2.78 -2.49
N SER A 225 -20.36 2.01 -3.51
CA SER A 225 -19.43 1.63 -4.57
C SER A 225 -20.16 1.51 -5.90
N LEU A 226 -19.53 1.96 -6.96
CA LEU A 226 -19.92 1.82 -8.34
C LEU A 226 -18.82 1.07 -9.08
N SER A 227 -19.19 0.01 -9.80
CA SER A 227 -18.30 -0.73 -10.68
C SER A 227 -18.88 -0.73 -12.09
N LEU A 228 -18.08 -0.32 -13.06
CA LEU A 228 -18.41 -0.36 -14.48
C LEU A 228 -17.40 -1.28 -15.14
N ALA A 229 -17.89 -2.33 -15.80
CA ALA A 229 -17.06 -3.26 -16.55
C ALA A 229 -17.44 -3.19 -18.03
N HIS A 230 -16.44 -3.19 -18.89
CA HIS A 230 -16.58 -3.38 -20.32
C HIS A 230 -15.77 -4.60 -20.73
N GLN A 231 -16.34 -5.40 -21.62
CA GLN A 231 -15.65 -6.51 -22.25
C GLN A 231 -16.07 -6.53 -23.71
N ARG A 232 -15.10 -6.63 -24.60
CA ARG A 232 -15.28 -6.92 -26.02
C ARG A 232 -14.50 -8.19 -26.31
N GLY A 233 -15.22 -9.23 -26.72
CA GLY A 233 -14.60 -10.44 -27.24
C GLY A 233 -14.62 -10.42 -28.77
N ASP A 234 -13.61 -11.02 -29.38
CA ASP A 234 -13.69 -11.41 -30.79
C ASP A 234 -14.50 -12.72 -30.89
N GLU A 235 -15.60 -12.70 -31.64
CA GLU A 235 -16.53 -13.82 -31.74
C GLU A 235 -15.85 -15.07 -32.36
N ALA A 236 -16.24 -16.23 -31.84
CA ALA A 236 -15.58 -17.54 -31.92
C ALA A 236 -14.85 -17.90 -33.22
N ARG A 237 -13.62 -18.42 -33.07
CA ARG A 237 -13.08 -19.42 -33.99
C ARG A 237 -13.91 -20.70 -33.80
N VAL A 238 -15.03 -20.80 -34.54
CA VAL A 238 -15.71 -22.06 -34.75
C VAL A 238 -14.74 -22.91 -35.57
N ASP A 239 -14.04 -23.84 -34.90
CA ASP A 239 -13.44 -24.95 -35.62
C ASP A 239 -14.61 -25.80 -36.13
N GLU A 240 -15.00 -25.56 -37.38
CA GLU A 240 -15.81 -26.51 -38.13
C GLU A 240 -14.95 -27.78 -38.32
N GLY A 241 -15.05 -28.68 -37.36
CA GLY A 241 -14.56 -30.04 -37.50
C GLY A 241 -15.39 -30.78 -38.53
N VAL A 242 -14.82 -30.95 -39.73
CA VAL A 242 -15.22 -31.92 -40.76
C VAL A 242 -14.90 -33.33 -40.29
#